data_AF-A0A3N5KH16-F1
#
_entry.id   AF-A0A3N5KH16-F1
#
_cell.length_a   1.000
_cell.length_b   1.000
_cell.length_c   1.000
_cell.angle_alpha   90.00
_cell.angle_beta   90.00
_cell.angle_gamma   90.00
#
_symmetry.space_group_name_H-M   'P 1'
#
loop_
_entity.id
_entity.type
_entity.pdbx_description
1 polymer ?
#
loop_
_entity_poly.entity_id
_entity_poly.type
_entity_poly.pdbx_seq_one_letter_code
_entity_poly.pdbx_strand_id
1 'polypeptide(L)' 'MKTREYLAIKRRIDDFELSESLTRTKLIQSAKAGNLTALNKLYERYNLRLPLVEEALKVQIAKQQTARA' A
#
# COMPACT_ATOMS: atom_id res chain seq x y z
N MET A 1 -23.76 31.72 -11.03
CA MET A 1 -24.28 30.37 -10.71
C MET A 1 -23.44 29.32 -11.44
N LYS A 2 -22.58 28.58 -10.70
CA LYS A 2 -21.86 27.37 -11.17
C LYS A 2 -21.86 26.31 -10.06
N THR A 3 -22.96 26.21 -9.33
CA THR A 3 -22.94 25.68 -7.96
C THR A 3 -23.18 24.18 -7.86
N ARG A 4 -23.96 23.56 -8.76
CA ARG A 4 -24.24 22.11 -8.70
C ARG A 4 -23.18 21.23 -9.36
N GLU A 5 -22.72 21.61 -10.54
CA GLU A 5 -21.68 20.85 -11.27
C GLU A 5 -20.35 20.86 -10.53
N TYR A 6 -19.94 22.03 -10.00
CA TYR A 6 -18.75 22.14 -9.16
C TYR A 6 -18.84 21.25 -7.92
N LEU A 7 -19.99 21.22 -7.25
CA LEU A 7 -20.20 20.37 -6.06
C LEU A 7 -20.12 18.88 -6.41
N ALA A 8 -20.66 18.48 -7.57
CA ALA A 8 -20.62 17.09 -8.03
C ALA A 8 -19.19 16.66 -8.38
N ILE A 9 -18.40 17.53 -9.02
CA ILE A 9 -16.98 17.28 -9.29
C ILE A 9 -16.19 17.17 -7.98
N LYS A 10 -16.41 18.10 -7.05
CA LYS A 10 -15.74 18.09 -5.75
C LYS A 10 -16.00 16.78 -4.98
N ARG A 11 -17.26 16.35 -4.90
CA ARG A 11 -17.63 15.08 -4.26
C ARG A 11 -16.91 13.87 -4.87
N ARG A 12 -16.80 13.83 -6.20
CA ARG A 12 -16.08 12.74 -6.90
C ARG A 12 -14.59 12.73 -6.58
N ILE A 13 -13.97 13.90 -6.43
CA ILE A 13 -12.57 14.02 -6.02
C ILE A 13 -12.41 13.53 -4.58
N ASP A 14 -13.26 14.00 -3.67
CA ASP A 14 -13.23 13.60 -2.25
C ASP A 14 -13.40 12.06 -2.11
N ASP A 15 -14.34 11.46 -2.86
CA ASP A 15 -14.55 10.01 -2.89
C ASP A 15 -13.33 9.24 -3.44
N PHE A 16 -12.69 9.79 -4.47
CA PHE A 16 -11.47 9.20 -5.05
C PHE A 16 -10.31 9.23 -4.04
N GLU A 17 -10.04 10.38 -3.43
CA GLU A 17 -8.98 10.53 -2.40
C GLU A 17 -9.21 9.59 -1.22
N LEU A 18 -10.47 9.44 -0.77
CA LEU A 18 -10.82 8.50 0.28
C LEU A 18 -10.54 7.05 -0.15
N SER A 19 -10.93 6.66 -1.36
CA SER A 19 -10.70 5.31 -1.89
C SER A 19 -9.20 4.99 -2.02
N GLU A 20 -8.40 5.99 -2.39
CA GLU A 20 -6.96 5.86 -2.52
C GLU A 20 -6.29 5.68 -1.15
N SER A 21 -6.69 6.49 -0.16
CA SER A 21 -6.23 6.38 1.22
C SER A 21 -6.53 5.00 1.83
N LEU A 22 -7.75 4.48 1.60
CA LEU A 22 -8.13 3.14 2.03
C LEU A 22 -7.30 2.04 1.36
N THR A 23 -7.05 2.17 0.05
CA THR A 23 -6.22 1.23 -0.71
C THR A 23 -4.79 1.20 -0.19
N ARG A 24 -4.19 2.38 0.03
CA ARG A 24 -2.85 2.51 0.61
C ARG A 24 -2.79 1.87 2.00
N THR A 25 -3.80 2.10 2.84
CA THR A 25 -3.86 1.52 4.19
C THR A 25 -3.92 -0.01 4.15
N LYS A 26 -4.75 -0.59 3.27
CA LYS A 26 -4.84 -2.05 3.08
C LYS A 26 -3.51 -2.65 2.60
N LEU A 27 -2.83 -1.97 1.69
CA LEU A 27 -1.52 -2.41 1.22
C LEU A 27 -0.47 -2.38 2.33
N ILE A 28 -0.46 -1.34 3.18
CA ILE A 28 0.44 -1.26 4.35
C ILE A 28 0.18 -2.42 5.33
N GLN A 29 -1.09 -2.69 5.65
CA GLN A 29 -1.45 -3.81 6.52
C GLN A 29 -1.02 -5.16 5.93
N SER A 30 -1.28 -5.36 4.63
CA SER A 30 -0.88 -6.59 3.92
C SER A 30 0.63 -6.76 3.86
N ALA A 31 1.37 -5.68 3.61
CA ALA A 31 2.83 -5.70 3.63
C ALA A 31 3.37 -6.06 5.02
N LYS A 32 2.82 -5.46 6.08
CA LYS A 32 3.17 -5.80 7.48
C LYS A 32 2.89 -7.27 7.82
N ALA A 33 1.90 -7.89 7.19
CA ALA A 33 1.63 -9.31 7.33
C ALA A 33 2.58 -10.22 6.52
N GLY A 34 3.59 -9.66 5.84
CA GLY A 34 4.59 -10.40 5.07
C GLY A 34 4.27 -10.56 3.59
N ASN A 35 3.29 -9.83 3.05
CA ASN A 35 2.95 -9.91 1.62
C ASN A 35 3.92 -9.05 0.77
N LEU A 36 4.87 -9.71 0.11
CA LEU A 36 5.83 -9.09 -0.82
C LEU A 36 5.16 -8.33 -1.97
N THR A 37 4.07 -8.85 -2.51
CA THR A 37 3.33 -8.20 -3.61
C THR A 37 2.71 -6.88 -3.15
N ALA A 38 2.19 -6.82 -1.93
CA ALA A 38 1.65 -5.59 -1.36
C ALA A 38 2.74 -4.54 -1.13
N LEU A 39 3.92 -4.98 -0.69
CA LEU A 39 5.10 -4.14 -0.50
C LEU A 39 5.61 -3.53 -1.82
N ASN A 40 5.71 -4.34 -2.88
CA ASN A 40 6.08 -3.85 -4.21
C ASN A 40 5.04 -2.83 -4.74
N LYS A 41 3.75 -3.11 -4.57
CA LYS A 41 2.68 -2.17 -4.97
C LYS A 41 2.73 -0.84 -4.21
N LEU A 42 3.15 -0.84 -2.94
CA LEU A 42 3.36 0.40 -2.18
C LEU A 42 4.48 1.24 -2.76
N TYR A 43 5.57 0.59 -3.17
CA TYR A 43 6.69 1.27 -3.79
C TYR A 43 6.32 1.79 -5.19
N GLU A 44 5.73 0.96 -6.04
CA GLU A 44 5.40 1.33 -7.42
C GLU A 44 4.36 2.46 -7.51
N ARG A 45 3.30 2.41 -6.69
CA ARG A 45 2.21 3.38 -6.76
C ARG A 45 2.41 4.61 -5.89
N TYR A 46 3.02 4.44 -4.72
CA TYR A 46 3.10 5.50 -3.70
C TYR A 46 4.54 5.89 -3.36
N ASN A 47 5.54 5.30 -4.01
CA ASN A 47 6.96 5.46 -3.73
C ASN A 47 7.29 5.29 -2.24
N LEU A 48 6.55 4.40 -1.56
CA LEU A 48 6.63 4.21 -0.11
C LEU A 48 7.34 2.90 0.21
N ARG A 49 8.46 3.01 0.93
CA ARG A 49 9.22 1.88 1.45
C ARG A 49 8.84 1.61 2.91
N LEU A 50 8.87 0.35 3.31
CA LEU A 50 8.62 -0.07 4.69
C LEU A 50 9.86 -0.84 5.19
N PRO A 51 10.94 -0.14 5.63
CA PRO A 51 12.23 -0.74 5.90
C PRO A 51 12.19 -1.91 6.88
N LEU A 52 11.43 -1.77 7.98
CA LEU A 52 11.27 -2.81 8.99
C LEU A 52 10.61 -4.09 8.44
N VAL A 53 9.68 -3.95 7.48
CA VAL A 53 9.00 -5.07 6.83
C VAL A 53 9.95 -5.74 5.83
N GLU A 54 10.70 -4.94 5.07
CA GLU A 54 11.71 -5.44 4.11
C GLU A 54 12.81 -6.24 4.83
N GLU A 55 13.29 -5.75 5.98
CA GLU A 55 14.28 -6.45 6.80
C GLU A 55 13.71 -7.75 7.39
N ALA A 56 12.49 -7.72 7.94
CA ALA A 56 11.84 -8.92 8.47
C ALA A 56 11.64 -10.00 7.40
N LEU A 57 11.32 -9.60 6.17
CA LEU A 57 11.18 -10.53 5.03
C LEU A 57 12.51 -11.12 4.60
N LYS A 58 13.59 -10.33 4.56
CA LYS A 58 14.95 -10.84 4.27
C LYS A 58 15.38 -11.90 5.27
N VAL A 59 15.09 -11.70 6.56
CA VAL A 59 15.38 -12.67 7.62
C VAL A 59 14.55 -13.95 7.45
N GLN A 60 13.27 -13.85 7.09
CA GLN A 60 12.42 -15.02 6.83
C GLN A 60 12.92 -15.85 5.64
N ILE A 61 13.34 -15.20 4.55
CA ILE A 61 13.88 -15.87 3.37
C ILE A 61 15.19 -16.59 3.72
N ALA A 62 16.09 -15.93 4.45
CA ALA A 62 17.34 -16.53 4.91
C ALA A 62 17.10 -17.77 5.77
N LYS A 63 16.11 -17.72 6.68
CA LYS A 63 15.74 -18.84 7.55
C LYS A 63 15.18 -20.04 6.76
N GLN A 64 14.40 -19.80 5.71
CA GLN A 64 13.90 -20.86 4.85
C GLN A 64 14.99 -21.53 4.01
N GLN A 65 16.01 -20.77 3.58
CA GLN A 65 17.14 -21.33 2.82
C GLN A 65 18.00 -22.24 3.70
N THR A 66 18.25 -21.88 4.95
CA THR A 66 18.99 -22.73 5.91
C THR A 66 18.22 -23.98 6.35
N ALA A 67 16.89 -23.98 6.28
CA ALA A 67 16.07 -25.14 6.67
C ALA A 67 15.91 -26.19 5.55
N ARG A 68 16.38 -25.89 4.34
CA ARG A 68 16.34 -26.79 3.17
C ARG A 68 17.72 -27.33 2.77
N ALA A 69 18.78 -26.95 3.48
CA ALA A 69 20.13 -27.48 3.35
C ALA A 69 20.36 -28.58 4.40
#